data_AF-A0A7V5C1H9-F1
#
_entry.id   AF-A0A7V5C1H9-F1
#
_cell.length_a   1.000
_cell.length_b   1.000
_cell.length_c   1.000
_cell.angle_alpha   90.00
_cell.angle_beta   90.00
_cell.angle_gamma   90.00
#
_symmetry.space_group_name_H-M   'P 1'
#
loop_
_entity.id
_entity.type
_entity.pdbx_description
1 polymer ?
#
loop_
_entity_poly.entity_id
_entity_poly.type
_entity_poly.pdbx_seq_one_letter_code
_entity_poly.pdbx_strand_id
1 'polypeptide(L)'
;MATTTSTTTPSTGEFVYEAGDAGTVTISSDGSTLTVVAVAPADGWTFEVVDSAGYEVKVYFRDGTRKIEFEAELEHGEIKVKVEVDHDATPPSEDGVKVIDAGVAGTVTVEVSDGTVSIVSIDPADGWTADWYSEHPNELKVEFRNGSAKVEVEVEFEHGRLKVKVEAEQDDDDRADDHGSSSDDHGSSDDDHDDDDDHDDDDDHDDDDDHDDDDHDDD
;
A
#
# COMPACT_ATOMS: atom_id res chain seq x y z
N MET A 1 -29.44 4.87 2.00
CA MET A 1 -30.60 5.77 2.16
C MET A 1 -30.12 6.93 3.02
N ALA A 2 -29.96 8.13 2.47
CA ALA A 2 -29.59 9.30 3.25
C ALA A 2 -30.80 9.73 4.10
N THR A 3 -30.59 9.99 5.40
CA THR A 3 -31.62 10.54 6.28
C THR A 3 -31.34 12.02 6.41
N THR A 4 -32.32 12.86 6.05
CA THR A 4 -32.20 14.33 6.12
C THR A 4 -33.09 14.86 7.24
N THR A 5 -32.52 15.66 8.13
CA THR A 5 -33.27 16.44 9.13
C THR A 5 -33.07 17.93 8.87
N SER A 6 -34.16 18.69 8.95
CA SER A 6 -34.13 20.14 8.79
C SER A 6 -34.86 20.85 9.91
N THR A 7 -34.22 21.88 10.45
CA THR A 7 -34.74 22.73 11.53
C THR A 7 -34.61 24.19 11.10
N THR A 8 -35.63 24.99 11.44
CA THR A 8 -35.69 26.43 11.18
C THR A 8 -35.57 27.20 12.50
N THR A 9 -34.63 28.12 12.58
CA THR A 9 -34.26 28.85 13.82
C THR A 9 -34.18 30.36 13.54
N PRO A 10 -34.44 31.24 14.54
CA PRO A 10 -34.19 32.69 14.42
C PRO A 10 -32.79 33.03 13.90
N SER A 11 -32.67 34.12 13.14
CA SER A 11 -31.45 34.52 12.42
C SER A 11 -30.40 35.26 13.22
N THR A 12 -30.54 35.41 14.55
CA THR A 12 -29.52 36.10 15.34
C THR A 12 -29.30 35.42 16.68
N GLY A 13 -28.04 35.17 17.00
CA GLY A 13 -27.63 34.48 18.22
C GLY A 13 -26.68 33.32 17.94
N GLU A 14 -26.36 32.59 18.99
CA GLU A 14 -25.57 31.37 18.93
C GLU A 14 -26.48 30.15 19.05
N PHE A 15 -26.24 29.14 18.21
CA PHE A 15 -27.09 27.96 18.06
C PHE A 15 -26.23 26.72 18.03
N VAL A 16 -26.67 25.68 18.73
CA VAL A 16 -26.04 24.35 18.73
C VAL A 16 -26.93 23.39 17.98
N TYR A 17 -26.36 22.66 17.03
CA TYR A 17 -27.05 21.65 16.23
C TYR A 17 -26.36 20.30 16.34
N GLU A 18 -27.16 19.25 16.41
CA GLU A 18 -26.70 17.85 16.40
C GLU A 18 -26.41 17.42 14.95
N ALA A 19 -25.22 16.88 14.70
CA ALA A 19 -24.83 16.27 13.43
C ALA A 19 -24.98 14.74 13.51
N GLY A 20 -26.19 14.28 13.88
CA GLY A 20 -26.45 12.86 14.10
C GLY A 20 -25.61 12.27 15.24
N ASP A 21 -25.07 11.06 15.06
CA ASP A 21 -24.19 10.43 16.06
C ASP A 21 -22.74 10.92 16.01
N ALA A 22 -22.42 11.84 15.09
CA ALA A 22 -21.05 12.34 14.91
C ALA A 22 -20.65 13.48 15.86
N GLY A 23 -21.60 14.12 16.53
CA GLY A 23 -21.33 15.19 17.49
C GLY A 23 -22.18 16.44 17.25
N THR A 24 -21.67 17.61 17.66
CA THR A 24 -22.43 18.87 17.61
C THR A 24 -21.63 19.99 16.93
N VAL A 25 -22.34 20.88 16.23
CA VAL A 25 -21.80 22.11 15.65
C VAL A 25 -22.46 23.33 16.30
N THR A 26 -21.63 24.26 16.78
CA THR A 26 -22.08 25.57 17.28
C THR A 26 -21.84 26.61 16.20
N ILE A 27 -22.91 27.31 15.79
CA ILE A 27 -22.83 28.43 14.85
C ILE A 27 -23.32 29.71 15.52
N SER A 28 -22.79 30.85 15.07
CA SER A 28 -23.29 32.18 15.41
C SER A 28 -23.87 32.84 14.16
N SER A 29 -24.94 33.62 14.32
CA SER A 29 -25.44 34.50 13.28
C SER A 29 -25.69 35.92 13.80
N ASP A 30 -25.32 36.91 12.99
CA ASP A 30 -25.65 38.33 13.20
C ASP A 30 -26.89 38.80 12.43
N GLY A 31 -27.57 37.89 11.72
CA GLY A 31 -28.70 38.21 10.84
C GLY A 31 -28.33 38.38 9.37
N SER A 32 -27.04 38.54 9.04
CA SER A 32 -26.55 38.62 7.66
C SER A 32 -25.46 37.59 7.34
N THR A 33 -24.79 37.04 8.35
CA THR A 33 -23.72 36.07 8.17
C THR A 33 -23.82 34.96 9.21
N LEU A 34 -23.37 33.77 8.85
CA LEU A 34 -23.15 32.62 9.70
C LEU A 34 -21.66 32.48 9.98
N THR A 35 -21.30 31.95 11.15
CA THR A 35 -19.92 31.60 11.50
C THR A 35 -19.94 30.33 12.34
N VAL A 36 -19.07 29.37 12.02
CA VAL A 36 -18.82 28.21 12.88
C VAL A 36 -17.99 28.66 14.07
N VAL A 37 -18.56 28.55 15.27
CA VAL A 37 -17.91 28.95 16.53
C VAL A 37 -17.17 27.78 17.17
N ALA A 38 -17.78 26.60 17.14
CA ALA A 38 -17.20 25.39 17.71
C ALA A 38 -17.71 24.14 17.00
N VAL A 39 -16.89 23.09 17.00
CA VAL A 39 -17.27 21.75 16.58
C VAL A 39 -16.81 20.78 17.68
N ALA A 40 -17.73 19.95 18.15
CA ALA A 40 -17.45 18.93 19.16
C ALA A 40 -17.78 17.55 18.58
N PRO A 41 -16.79 16.83 18.00
CA PRO A 41 -17.00 15.49 17.51
C PRO A 41 -17.24 14.51 18.67
N ALA A 42 -18.07 13.49 18.43
CA ALA A 42 -18.22 12.34 19.31
C ALA A 42 -16.97 11.43 19.22
N ASP A 43 -16.76 10.57 20.23
CA ASP A 43 -15.65 9.62 20.23
C ASP A 43 -15.61 8.78 18.95
N GLY A 44 -14.42 8.65 18.35
CA GLY A 44 -14.21 7.92 17.10
C GLY A 44 -14.57 8.70 15.83
N TRP A 45 -15.08 9.93 15.95
CA TRP A 45 -15.31 10.82 14.81
C TRP A 45 -14.21 11.89 14.72
N THR A 46 -13.82 12.20 13.49
CA THR A 46 -13.01 13.38 13.14
C THR A 46 -13.89 14.38 12.42
N PHE A 47 -13.48 15.66 12.39
CA PHE A 47 -14.22 16.69 11.65
C PHE A 47 -13.31 17.55 10.77
N GLU A 48 -13.91 18.15 9.76
CA GLU A 48 -13.31 19.13 8.86
C GLU A 48 -14.31 20.28 8.68
N VAL A 49 -13.86 21.53 8.90
CA VAL A 49 -14.66 22.72 8.60
C VAL A 49 -14.33 23.15 7.18
N VAL A 50 -15.29 22.98 6.28
CA VAL A 50 -15.14 23.28 4.84
C VAL A 50 -15.42 24.77 4.59
N ASP A 51 -16.53 25.25 5.16
CA ASP A 51 -16.93 26.66 5.10
C ASP A 51 -17.20 27.15 6.51
N SER A 52 -16.35 28.07 6.99
CA SER A 52 -16.37 28.55 8.37
C SER A 52 -17.19 29.82 8.58
N ALA A 53 -17.47 30.58 7.52
CA ALA A 53 -18.29 31.78 7.58
C ALA A 53 -18.89 32.17 6.22
N GLY A 54 -20.08 32.77 6.21
CA GLY A 54 -20.75 33.22 5.00
C GLY A 54 -22.27 33.17 5.11
N TYR A 55 -22.96 33.08 3.97
CA TYR A 55 -24.39 32.74 3.95
C TYR A 55 -24.62 31.24 4.13
N GLU A 56 -23.58 30.43 3.94
CA GLU A 56 -23.55 29.00 4.20
C GLU A 56 -22.34 28.70 5.09
N VAL A 57 -22.48 27.73 5.98
CA VAL A 57 -21.37 27.06 6.66
C VAL A 57 -21.52 25.56 6.53
N LYS A 58 -20.39 24.86 6.44
CA LYS A 58 -20.35 23.43 6.16
C LYS A 58 -19.26 22.74 6.98
N VAL A 59 -19.64 21.65 7.63
CA VAL A 59 -18.77 20.81 8.45
C VAL A 59 -18.97 19.35 8.08
N TYR A 60 -17.89 18.64 7.81
CA TYR A 60 -17.91 17.19 7.62
C TYR A 60 -17.45 16.50 8.89
N PHE A 61 -18.11 15.41 9.23
CA PHE A 61 -17.68 14.45 10.24
C PHE A 61 -17.41 13.10 9.60
N ARG A 62 -16.36 12.40 10.03
CA ARG A 62 -15.99 11.07 9.50
C ARG A 62 -15.53 10.11 10.59
N ASP A 63 -15.98 8.86 10.50
CA ASP A 63 -15.54 7.74 11.38
C ASP A 63 -14.71 6.67 10.63
N GLY A 64 -14.28 6.98 9.40
CA GLY A 64 -13.58 6.08 8.49
C GLY A 64 -14.49 5.29 7.55
N THR A 65 -15.74 5.03 7.94
CA THR A 65 -16.73 4.31 7.10
C THR A 65 -17.90 5.18 6.68
N ARG A 66 -18.23 6.21 7.46
CA ARG A 66 -19.34 7.13 7.23
C ARG A 66 -18.85 8.57 7.15
N LYS A 67 -19.58 9.39 6.39
CA LYS A 67 -19.45 10.84 6.35
C LYS A 67 -20.79 11.40 6.79
N ILE A 68 -20.80 12.25 7.81
CA ILE A 68 -21.95 13.10 8.11
C ILE A 68 -21.62 14.51 7.69
N GLU A 69 -22.45 15.07 6.82
CA GLU A 69 -22.37 16.45 6.39
C GLU A 69 -23.37 17.28 7.18
N PHE A 70 -22.87 18.28 7.88
CA PHE A 70 -23.65 19.35 8.48
C PHE A 70 -23.54 20.58 7.59
N GLU A 71 -24.68 21.10 7.15
CA GLU A 71 -24.79 22.34 6.40
C GLU A 71 -25.80 23.25 7.09
N ALA A 72 -25.45 24.52 7.24
CA ALA A 72 -26.37 25.55 7.67
C ALA A 72 -26.34 26.72 6.70
N GLU A 73 -27.50 27.10 6.20
CA GLU A 73 -27.69 28.17 5.23
C GLU A 73 -28.60 29.27 5.82
N LEU A 74 -28.24 30.53 5.61
CA LEU A 74 -29.03 31.70 5.96
C LEU A 74 -29.78 32.20 4.74
N GLU A 75 -31.06 31.88 4.66
CA GLU A 75 -31.95 32.31 3.58
C GLU A 75 -33.08 33.17 4.15
N HIS A 76 -33.25 34.37 3.58
CA HIS A 76 -34.38 35.26 3.92
C HIS A 76 -34.52 35.60 5.42
N GLY A 77 -33.41 35.58 6.18
CA GLY A 77 -33.43 35.82 7.62
C GLY A 77 -33.89 34.63 8.45
N GLU A 78 -33.83 33.42 7.89
CA GLU A 78 -34.01 32.15 8.58
C GLU A 78 -32.78 31.27 8.38
N ILE A 79 -32.38 30.55 9.43
CA ILE A 79 -31.34 29.54 9.33
C ILE A 79 -32.02 28.21 8.98
N LYS A 80 -31.62 27.60 7.87
CA LYS A 80 -31.97 26.24 7.48
C LYS A 80 -30.78 25.34 7.72
N VAL A 81 -31.02 24.26 8.46
CA VAL A 81 -30.00 23.24 8.68
C VAL A 81 -30.32 22.00 7.88
N LYS A 82 -29.30 21.37 7.32
CA LYS A 82 -29.36 20.06 6.68
C LYS A 82 -28.26 19.19 7.29
N VAL A 83 -28.64 17.99 7.73
CA VAL A 83 -27.71 16.94 8.12
C VAL A 83 -27.91 15.77 7.17
N GLU A 84 -26.84 15.34 6.50
CA GLU A 84 -26.87 14.24 5.53
C GLU A 84 -25.84 13.18 5.89
N VAL A 85 -26.23 11.90 5.81
CA VAL A 85 -25.36 10.76 6.09
C VAL A 85 -25.02 10.04 4.80
N ASP A 86 -23.74 10.08 4.45
CA ASP A 86 -23.16 9.27 3.40
C ASP A 86 -22.46 8.04 4.01
N HIS A 87 -22.74 6.86 3.45
CA HIS A 87 -22.23 5.58 3.95
C HIS A 87 -21.04 5.06 3.12
N ASP A 88 -20.60 5.82 2.12
CA ASP A 88 -19.46 5.54 1.26
C ASP A 88 -18.49 6.73 1.32
N ALA A 89 -17.99 6.97 2.53
CA ALA A 89 -17.11 8.09 2.78
C ALA A 89 -15.70 7.83 2.25
N THR A 90 -15.26 8.57 1.24
CA THR A 90 -13.82 8.71 0.94
C THR A 90 -13.14 9.28 2.19
N PRO A 91 -12.21 8.58 2.87
CA PRO A 91 -11.55 9.09 4.07
C PRO A 91 -10.87 10.45 3.82
N PRO A 92 -10.67 11.29 4.85
CA PRO A 92 -9.94 12.53 4.67
C PRO A 92 -8.54 12.20 4.15
N SER A 93 -8.06 13.01 3.21
CA SER A 93 -6.71 12.89 2.67
C SER A 93 -5.71 12.79 3.83
N GLU A 94 -4.91 11.72 3.88
CA GLU A 94 -3.83 11.56 4.85
C GLU A 94 -2.63 12.50 4.60
N ASP A 95 -2.89 13.78 4.31
CA ASP A 95 -1.85 14.77 4.06
C ASP A 95 -0.89 14.89 5.26
N GLY A 96 0.37 15.14 4.95
CA GLY A 96 1.46 15.29 5.90
C GLY A 96 2.57 14.25 5.77
N VAL A 97 3.55 14.38 6.67
CA VAL A 97 4.75 13.53 6.69
C VAL A 97 4.45 12.19 7.38
N LYS A 98 4.81 11.09 6.72
CA LYS A 98 4.66 9.71 7.19
C LYS A 98 6.02 9.03 7.21
N VAL A 99 6.30 8.31 8.30
CA VAL A 99 7.51 7.49 8.44
C VAL A 99 7.10 6.03 8.28
N ILE A 100 7.78 5.34 7.37
CA ILE A 100 7.55 3.95 7.03
C ILE A 100 8.77 3.15 7.49
N ASP A 101 8.51 2.11 8.28
CA ASP A 101 9.52 1.18 8.75
C ASP A 101 9.74 0.10 7.68
N ALA A 102 10.93 0.04 7.09
CA ALA A 102 11.33 -0.99 6.13
C ALA A 102 11.96 -2.22 6.85
N GLY A 103 11.69 -2.38 8.14
CA GLY A 103 12.28 -3.42 8.98
C GLY A 103 13.80 -3.29 9.07
N VAL A 104 14.52 -4.38 8.82
CA VAL A 104 15.99 -4.44 8.95
C VAL A 104 16.75 -3.57 7.95
N ALA A 105 16.07 -3.09 6.90
CA ALA A 105 16.67 -2.32 5.83
C ALA A 105 16.78 -0.82 6.10
N GLY A 106 16.00 -0.28 7.04
CA GLY A 106 16.01 1.14 7.40
C GLY A 106 14.62 1.78 7.46
N THR A 107 14.57 3.09 7.23
CA THR A 107 13.31 3.86 7.25
C THR A 107 13.14 4.74 6.02
N VAL A 108 11.89 4.94 5.61
CA VAL A 108 11.51 5.86 4.51
C VAL A 108 10.57 6.92 5.08
N THR A 109 10.87 8.20 4.84
CA THR A 109 9.97 9.30 5.17
C THR A 109 9.38 9.87 3.90
N VAL A 110 8.06 9.86 3.80
CA VAL A 110 7.29 10.41 2.68
C VAL A 110 6.41 11.55 3.14
N GLU A 111 6.05 12.45 2.23
CA GLU A 111 5.04 13.47 2.43
C GLU A 111 3.89 13.22 1.45
N VAL A 112 2.67 13.16 1.99
CA VAL A 112 1.45 13.18 1.19
C VAL A 112 0.97 14.62 1.13
N SER A 113 0.78 15.16 -0.07
CA SER A 113 0.22 16.49 -0.27
C SER A 113 -0.61 16.52 -1.54
N ASP A 114 -1.87 16.97 -1.44
CA ASP A 114 -2.76 17.20 -2.58
C ASP A 114 -2.90 15.94 -3.47
N GLY A 115 -2.96 14.77 -2.84
CA GLY A 115 -3.05 13.48 -3.53
C GLY A 115 -1.76 13.00 -4.21
N THR A 116 -0.63 13.67 -3.97
CA THR A 116 0.70 13.29 -4.44
C THR A 116 1.53 12.74 -3.28
N VAL A 117 2.38 11.76 -3.53
CA VAL A 117 3.36 11.21 -2.58
C VAL A 117 4.76 11.66 -3.00
N SER A 118 5.54 12.24 -2.08
CA SER A 118 6.91 12.68 -2.33
C SER A 118 7.87 12.11 -1.28
N ILE A 119 9.11 11.80 -1.67
CA ILE A 119 10.16 11.42 -0.70
C ILE A 119 10.67 12.67 0.02
N VAL A 120 10.67 12.60 1.35
CA VAL A 120 11.35 13.56 2.23
C VAL A 120 12.75 13.07 2.56
N SER A 121 12.88 11.79 2.93
CA SER A 121 14.15 11.19 3.32
C SER A 121 14.11 9.66 3.19
N ILE A 122 15.26 9.06 2.93
CA ILE A 122 15.49 7.62 3.03
C ILE A 122 16.71 7.44 3.93
N ASP A 123 16.59 6.63 4.97
CA ASP A 123 17.65 6.35 5.94
C ASP A 123 17.92 4.83 5.95
N PRO A 124 18.81 4.34 5.06
CA PRO A 124 19.18 2.93 5.02
C PRO A 124 19.95 2.52 6.27
N ALA A 125 19.66 1.34 6.81
CA ALA A 125 20.44 0.73 7.88
C ALA A 125 21.87 0.39 7.40
N ASP A 126 22.81 0.23 8.34
CA ASP A 126 24.21 -0.08 8.01
C ASP A 126 24.33 -1.30 7.07
N GLY A 127 25.07 -1.10 5.96
CA GLY A 127 25.29 -2.13 4.94
C GLY A 127 24.17 -2.26 3.91
N TRP A 128 23.04 -1.56 4.08
CA TRP A 128 22.00 -1.44 3.07
C TRP A 128 22.21 -0.21 2.19
N THR A 129 21.88 -0.35 0.92
CA THR A 129 21.76 0.76 -0.03
C THR A 129 20.31 0.89 -0.46
N ALA A 130 19.84 2.09 -0.74
CA ALA A 130 18.48 2.32 -1.21
C ALA A 130 18.45 3.08 -2.53
N ASP A 131 17.59 2.63 -3.42
CA ASP A 131 17.20 3.30 -4.65
C ASP A 131 15.68 3.50 -4.64
N TRP A 132 15.19 4.51 -5.35
CA TRP A 132 13.76 4.77 -5.41
C TRP A 132 13.35 5.23 -6.81
N TYR A 133 12.10 4.96 -7.15
CA TYR A 133 11.48 5.47 -8.35
C TYR A 133 9.99 5.74 -8.12
N SER A 134 9.40 6.53 -9.01
CA SER A 134 7.98 6.83 -9.02
C SER A 134 7.48 6.78 -10.46
N GLU A 135 6.47 5.96 -10.72
CA GLU A 135 5.81 5.86 -12.03
C GLU A 135 4.62 6.83 -12.13
N HIS A 136 3.99 7.10 -10.99
CA HIS A 136 2.83 7.98 -10.85
C HIS A 136 3.01 8.94 -9.67
N PRO A 137 2.48 10.17 -9.74
CA PRO A 137 2.63 11.14 -8.64
C PRO A 137 2.04 10.65 -7.32
N ASN A 138 1.08 9.73 -7.36
CA ASN A 138 0.45 9.13 -6.19
C ASN A 138 1.06 7.77 -5.81
N GLU A 139 2.16 7.36 -6.43
CA GLU A 139 2.83 6.09 -6.18
C GLU A 139 4.35 6.26 -6.05
N LEU A 140 4.93 5.59 -5.07
CA LEU A 140 6.36 5.62 -4.79
C LEU A 140 6.83 4.21 -4.46
N LYS A 141 7.96 3.82 -5.05
CA LYS A 141 8.63 2.56 -4.74
C LYS A 141 10.05 2.81 -4.28
N VAL A 142 10.41 2.23 -3.14
CA VAL A 142 11.77 2.26 -2.58
C VAL A 142 12.28 0.85 -2.46
N GLU A 143 13.45 0.60 -3.03
CA GLU A 143 14.12 -0.70 -2.98
C GLU A 143 15.40 -0.56 -2.17
N PHE A 144 15.50 -1.34 -1.09
CA PHE A 144 16.70 -1.51 -0.30
C PHE A 144 17.40 -2.82 -0.70
N ARG A 145 18.73 -2.79 -0.82
CA ARG A 145 19.55 -3.96 -1.12
C ARG A 145 20.73 -4.10 -0.16
N ASN A 146 21.04 -5.34 0.21
CA ASN A 146 22.24 -5.74 0.93
C ASN A 146 22.67 -7.15 0.49
N GLY A 147 23.63 -7.23 -0.44
CA GLY A 147 24.02 -8.49 -1.04
C GLY A 147 22.86 -9.13 -1.83
N SER A 148 22.46 -10.34 -1.45
CA SER A 148 21.29 -11.05 -1.98
C SER A 148 19.98 -10.71 -1.25
N ALA A 149 20.02 -9.94 -0.16
CA ALA A 149 18.81 -9.51 0.52
C ALA A 149 18.23 -8.25 -0.13
N LYS A 150 16.91 -8.25 -0.32
CA LYS A 150 16.14 -7.12 -0.84
C LYS A 150 14.96 -6.82 0.07
N VAL A 151 14.69 -5.53 0.29
CA VAL A 151 13.43 -5.06 0.89
C VAL A 151 12.81 -4.02 -0.02
N GLU A 152 11.56 -4.20 -0.35
CA GLU A 152 10.79 -3.33 -1.22
C GLU A 152 9.68 -2.65 -0.41
N VAL A 153 9.62 -1.33 -0.50
CA VAL A 153 8.58 -0.49 0.11
C VAL A 153 7.79 0.15 -1.02
N GLU A 154 6.53 -0.23 -1.17
CA GLU A 154 5.59 0.37 -2.11
C GLU A 154 4.59 1.22 -1.34
N VAL A 155 4.42 2.46 -1.80
CA VAL A 155 3.55 3.47 -1.20
C VAL A 155 2.62 3.99 -2.27
N GLU A 156 1.32 3.82 -2.05
CA GLU A 156 0.28 4.19 -3.01
C GLU A 156 -0.76 5.05 -2.29
N PHE A 157 -1.05 6.23 -2.83
CA PHE A 157 -2.12 7.09 -2.34
C PHE A 157 -3.30 7.04 -3.30
N GLU A 158 -4.42 6.53 -2.81
CA GLU A 158 -5.66 6.41 -3.60
C GLU A 158 -6.86 6.63 -2.70
N HIS A 159 -7.90 7.29 -3.23
CA HIS A 159 -9.16 7.47 -2.50
C HIS A 159 -8.97 8.06 -1.08
N GLY A 160 -8.01 8.99 -0.92
CA GLY A 160 -7.74 9.65 0.36
C GLY A 160 -6.93 8.83 1.37
N ARG A 161 -6.53 7.59 1.06
CA ARG A 161 -5.78 6.71 1.97
C ARG A 161 -4.37 6.44 1.46
N LEU A 162 -3.41 6.36 2.39
CA LEU A 162 -2.09 5.85 2.07
C LEU A 162 -2.07 4.34 2.28
N LYS A 163 -1.75 3.59 1.23
CA LYS A 163 -1.51 2.15 1.28
C LYS A 163 0.00 1.94 1.24
N VAL A 164 0.51 1.20 2.23
CA VAL A 164 1.93 0.88 2.35
C VAL A 164 2.08 -0.63 2.34
N LYS A 165 2.97 -1.13 1.48
CA LYS A 165 3.35 -2.54 1.39
C LYS A 165 4.86 -2.63 1.58
N VAL A 166 5.29 -3.48 2.51
CA VAL A 166 6.71 -3.76 2.75
C VAL A 166 6.92 -5.25 2.52
N GLU A 167 7.76 -5.59 1.55
CA GLU A 167 8.09 -6.97 1.18
C GLU A 167 9.58 -7.20 1.34
N ALA A 168 9.96 -8.29 2.01
CA ALA A 168 11.34 -8.69 2.17
C ALA A 168 11.58 -9.98 1.40
N GLU A 169 12.58 -9.96 0.53
CA GLU A 169 13.05 -11.11 -0.23
C GLU A 169 14.47 -11.43 0.25
N GLN A 170 14.67 -12.65 0.75
CA GLN A 170 16.00 -13.24 0.95
C GLN A 170 16.09 -14.40 -0.02
N ASP A 171 17.01 -14.34 -0.98
CA ASP A 171 17.35 -15.53 -1.75
C ASP A 171 17.96 -16.54 -0.78
N ASP A 172 17.18 -17.57 -0.45
CA ASP A 172 17.66 -18.76 0.27
C ASP A 172 18.68 -19.50 -0.62
N ASP A 173 19.93 -19.03 -0.62
CA ASP A 173 21.08 -19.72 -1.21
C ASP A 173 21.57 -20.89 -0.32
N ASP A 174 20.66 -21.57 0.40
CA ASP A 174 20.94 -22.70 1.29
C ASP A 174 20.49 -24.06 0.68
N ARG A 175 20.75 -24.27 -0.63
CA ARG A 175 20.86 -25.63 -1.19
C ARG A 175 22.30 -25.98 -1.53
N ALA A 176 23.21 -25.79 -0.59
CA ALA A 176 24.44 -26.56 -0.54
C ALA A 176 24.33 -27.51 0.66
N ASP A 177 24.29 -28.82 0.39
CA ASP A 177 24.72 -29.96 1.24
C ASP A 177 23.81 -31.21 1.07
N ASP A 178 24.01 -31.96 -0.02
CA ASP A 178 24.00 -33.44 0.08
C ASP A 178 25.29 -33.96 -0.54
N HIS A 179 26.32 -33.99 0.30
CA HIS A 179 27.57 -34.67 0.05
C HIS A 179 27.36 -36.19 0.16
N GLY A 180 26.85 -36.80 -0.91
CA GLY A 180 26.88 -38.24 -1.12
C GLY A 180 28.18 -38.71 -1.76
N SER A 181 29.34 -38.42 -1.16
CA SER A 181 30.59 -39.10 -1.53
C SER A 181 30.58 -40.51 -0.96
N SER A 182 30.23 -41.51 -1.77
CA SER A 182 30.57 -42.91 -1.50
C SER A 182 31.76 -43.32 -2.35
N SER A 183 32.95 -42.85 -1.94
CA SER A 183 34.21 -43.50 -2.28
C SER A 183 34.48 -44.57 -1.21
N ASP A 184 33.93 -45.76 -1.39
CA ASP A 184 34.31 -46.97 -0.66
C ASP A 184 35.18 -47.83 -1.58
N ASP A 185 36.46 -47.46 -1.66
CA ASP A 185 37.53 -48.39 -2.00
C ASP A 185 38.15 -48.83 -0.66
N HIS A 186 38.03 -50.12 -0.32
CA HIS A 186 39.08 -50.91 0.33
C HIS A 186 38.66 -52.38 0.40
N GLY A 187 39.46 -53.21 -0.28
CA GLY A 187 39.20 -54.62 -0.49
C GLY A 187 39.50 -55.57 0.67
N SER A 188 39.10 -56.81 0.43
CA SER A 188 39.66 -58.08 0.95
C SER A 188 39.18 -59.14 -0.07
N SER A 189 40.03 -59.66 -0.93
CA SER A 189 40.94 -60.80 -0.67
C SER A 189 40.22 -62.15 -0.68
N ASP A 190 40.41 -62.83 -1.82
CA ASP A 190 40.72 -64.26 -2.00
C ASP A 190 39.61 -65.33 -2.07
N ASP A 191 39.88 -66.28 -2.99
CA ASP A 191 39.35 -67.64 -3.21
C ASP A 191 38.00 -67.76 -3.98
N ASP A 192 37.80 -68.50 -5.07
CA ASP A 192 38.62 -69.46 -5.82
C ASP A 192 37.79 -70.05 -7.02
N HIS A 193 38.50 -70.50 -8.05
CA HIS A 193 38.20 -71.57 -9.05
C HIS A 193 37.17 -71.41 -10.20
N ASP A 194 37.76 -71.31 -11.41
CA ASP A 194 37.60 -72.17 -12.61
C ASP A 194 36.21 -72.72 -12.99
N ASP A 195 35.74 -72.38 -14.20
CA ASP A 195 35.54 -73.39 -15.25
C ASP A 195 35.32 -72.71 -16.62
N ASP A 196 36.03 -73.25 -17.60
CA ASP A 196 35.98 -73.01 -19.03
C ASP A 196 34.57 -73.21 -19.62
N ASP A 197 34.23 -72.49 -20.68
CA ASP A 197 33.70 -73.11 -21.90
C ASP A 197 33.70 -72.11 -23.07
N ASP A 198 34.39 -72.55 -24.12
CA ASP A 198 34.68 -71.89 -25.37
C ASP A 198 33.46 -71.75 -26.33
N HIS A 199 33.73 -71.01 -27.41
CA HIS A 199 33.28 -71.25 -28.79
C HIS A 199 32.05 -70.52 -29.35
N ASP A 200 32.42 -69.58 -30.23
CA ASP A 200 32.13 -69.57 -31.68
C ASP A 200 31.00 -68.69 -32.26
N ASP A 201 31.50 -67.86 -33.17
CA ASP A 201 31.02 -67.57 -34.52
C ASP A 201 29.93 -66.51 -34.75
N ASP A 202 30.41 -65.47 -35.44
CA ASP A 202 29.90 -64.92 -36.72
C ASP A 202 28.47 -64.39 -36.76
N ASP A 203 28.32 -63.10 -37.08
CA ASP A 203 28.01 -62.73 -38.46
C ASP A 203 27.94 -61.21 -38.63
N ASP A 204 28.44 -60.80 -39.79
CA ASP A 204 28.61 -59.47 -40.36
C ASP A 204 27.34 -58.59 -40.36
N HIS A 205 27.52 -57.27 -40.34
CA HIS A 205 27.36 -56.44 -41.56
C HIS A 205 27.48 -54.95 -41.25
N ASP A 206 28.46 -54.34 -41.91
CA ASP A 206 28.51 -52.92 -42.25
C ASP A 206 27.21 -52.48 -42.96
N ASP A 207 26.71 -51.29 -42.62
CA ASP A 207 26.17 -50.39 -43.64
C ASP A 207 26.32 -48.95 -43.13
N ASP A 208 27.14 -48.23 -43.89
CA ASP A 208 27.32 -46.80 -43.95
C ASP A 208 25.98 -46.05 -44.03
N ASP A 209 25.93 -44.84 -43.48
CA ASP A 209 25.46 -43.67 -44.24
C ASP A 209 25.81 -42.39 -43.47
N ASP A 210 26.95 -41.83 -43.86
CA ASP A 210 27.29 -40.42 -43.75
C ASP A 210 26.26 -39.54 -44.51
N HIS A 211 26.40 -38.21 -44.32
CA HIS A 211 25.72 -37.08 -45.02
C HIS A 211 24.51 -36.49 -44.28
N ASP A 212 24.45 -35.20 -43.91
CA ASP A 212 25.12 -34.01 -44.44
C ASP A 212 25.22 -32.91 -43.36
N ASP A 213 26.41 -32.29 -43.28
CA ASP A 213 26.57 -30.89 -42.91
C ASP A 213 25.92 -30.02 -44.00
N ASP A 214 25.08 -29.06 -43.61
CA ASP A 214 24.90 -27.85 -44.43
C ASP A 214 24.70 -26.65 -43.49
N ASP A 215 25.83 -25.99 -43.26
CA ASP A 215 25.93 -24.57 -42.93
C ASP A 215 25.13 -23.73 -43.95
N HIS A 216 24.41 -22.72 -43.46
CA HIS A 216 24.18 -21.51 -44.24
C HIS A 216 24.32 -20.29 -43.33
N ASP A 217 25.51 -19.72 -43.39
CA ASP A 217 25.87 -18.34 -43.06
C ASP A 217 25.28 -17.35 -44.08
N ASP A 218 24.94 -16.16 -43.56
CA ASP A 218 24.93 -14.79 -44.12
C ASP A 218 24.61 -14.49 -45.61
N ASP A 219 23.58 -13.66 -45.85
CA ASP A 219 23.68 -12.21 -46.22
C ASP A 219 22.28 -11.54 -46.30
#